data_AF-A0A2E1E108-F1
#
_entry.id   AF-A0A2E1E108-F1
#
_cell.length_a   1.000
_cell.length_b   1.000
_cell.length_c   1.000
_cell.angle_alpha   90.00
_cell.angle_beta   90.00
_cell.angle_gamma   90.00
#
_symmetry.space_group_name_H-M   'P 1'
#
loop_
_entity.id
_entity.type
_entity.pdbx_description
1 polymer ?
#
loop_
_entity_poly.entity_id
_entity_poly.type
_entity_poly.pdbx_seq_one_letter_code
_entity_poly.pdbx_strand_id
1 'polypeptide(L)'
;MASNYTALGIQLMTTGEKAGTWGTLTNTNWDIIEQIAGGYVSIAITSTPTTLAVADGTSGDTNQVAHRVIEFTGSIGENTVVTIPLDVQTFYIIKNSSSGAYTVEFKYVTGSGSSVTWATGDKGTKLIYATANDGTNPDIVDTGFMANLVDDTSPQLGGNLDTNGSDIVSTGGAHIDIIPDTTGNVNLGADTVQVGDNNANATVTTQGTGDLILNTNNGTNSGTITIADGVDGNINIAPNGSGEVQAGGSVVKNAGTETIFIPAQAMFGPTTNGAEAAAVETTATRPELKVLDFDASTAEYAQFSIAMPKSWNLGTVTFQAFWSPSNTDTGNALIGLQGVGVANDDTSDIAFGTAIDVTDAGGGAVEDVLVSPVSAAVTIAGTPADDDYTYFQVVRNATAGGDTFTGDVRLLGIKLFYTTDAANDG
;
A
#
# COMPACT_ATOMS: atom_id res chain seq x y z
N MET A 1 43.95 -68.49 17.02
CA MET A 1 44.68 -67.36 17.62
C MET A 1 43.65 -66.26 17.84
N ALA A 2 43.53 -65.69 19.05
CA ALA A 2 42.58 -64.60 19.29
C ALA A 2 43.13 -63.33 18.62
N SER A 3 42.30 -62.64 17.84
CA SER A 3 42.65 -61.34 17.26
C SER A 3 42.65 -60.26 18.34
N ASN A 4 43.61 -59.33 18.26
CA ASN A 4 43.61 -58.12 19.08
C ASN A 4 42.99 -56.98 18.29
N TYR A 5 42.38 -56.03 18.97
CA TYR A 5 41.73 -54.89 18.36
C TYR A 5 42.05 -53.61 19.14
N THR A 6 42.04 -52.48 18.46
CA THR A 6 42.01 -51.15 19.09
C THR A 6 40.66 -50.92 19.79
N ALA A 7 40.50 -49.80 20.51
CA ALA A 7 39.27 -49.52 21.25
C ALA A 7 38.06 -49.28 20.31
N LEU A 8 38.29 -48.81 19.09
CA LEU A 8 37.27 -48.71 18.04
C LEU A 8 37.20 -49.93 17.10
N GLY A 9 37.89 -51.03 17.42
CA GLY A 9 37.72 -52.31 16.74
C GLY A 9 38.59 -52.51 15.49
N ILE A 10 39.67 -51.76 15.31
CA ILE A 10 40.66 -51.99 14.24
C ILE A 10 41.48 -53.22 14.61
N GLN A 11 41.49 -54.24 13.76
CA GLN A 11 42.25 -55.45 14.01
C GLN A 11 43.76 -55.18 13.97
N LEU A 12 44.43 -55.50 15.07
CA LEU A 12 45.89 -55.42 15.22
C LEU A 12 46.54 -56.75 14.85
N MET A 13 47.76 -56.67 14.31
CA MET A 13 48.57 -57.84 13.98
C MET A 13 49.06 -58.53 15.25
N THR A 14 48.94 -59.85 15.33
CA THR A 14 49.35 -60.67 16.49
C THR A 14 50.70 -61.37 16.23
N THR A 15 51.39 -61.76 17.30
CA THR A 15 52.75 -62.31 17.24
C THR A 15 52.82 -63.58 16.38
N GLY A 16 53.58 -63.53 15.27
CA GLY A 16 53.81 -64.67 14.36
C GLY A 16 53.60 -64.32 12.89
N GLU A 17 52.78 -63.31 12.58
CA GLU A 17 52.66 -62.76 11.22
C GLU A 17 53.66 -61.61 11.03
N LYS A 18 54.57 -61.74 10.04
CA LYS A 18 55.60 -60.73 9.70
C LYS A 18 56.48 -60.27 10.88
N ALA A 19 57.00 -61.23 11.66
CA ALA A 19 57.93 -60.96 12.77
C ALA A 19 59.21 -60.27 12.28
N GLY A 20 59.50 -59.08 12.82
CA GLY A 20 60.80 -58.41 12.70
C GLY A 20 60.90 -57.15 11.83
N THR A 21 59.81 -56.63 11.23
CA THR A 21 59.94 -55.34 10.50
C THR A 21 58.65 -54.53 10.27
N TRP A 22 57.44 -55.11 10.37
CA TRP A 22 56.20 -54.38 10.02
C TRP A 22 55.09 -54.40 11.09
N GLY A 23 54.89 -55.49 11.83
CA GLY A 23 53.73 -55.63 12.73
C GLY A 23 53.60 -54.55 13.82
N THR A 24 54.71 -54.21 14.51
CA THR A 24 54.69 -53.20 15.57
C THR A 24 54.40 -51.80 15.01
N LEU A 25 55.12 -51.36 13.98
CA LEU A 25 54.91 -50.05 13.37
C LEU A 25 53.52 -49.94 12.73
N THR A 26 53.03 -51.02 12.12
CA THR A 26 51.67 -51.05 11.58
C THR A 26 50.62 -50.92 12.68
N ASN A 27 50.78 -51.64 13.80
CA ASN A 27 49.87 -51.50 14.94
C ASN A 27 49.92 -50.09 15.55
N THR A 28 51.12 -49.52 15.74
CA THR A 28 51.26 -48.12 16.21
C THR A 28 50.59 -47.14 15.26
N ASN A 29 50.73 -47.32 13.94
CA ASN A 29 50.03 -46.50 12.96
C ASN A 29 48.51 -46.67 13.05
N TRP A 30 48.01 -47.89 13.32
CA TRP A 30 46.58 -48.11 13.56
C TRP A 30 46.07 -47.41 14.81
N ASP A 31 46.84 -47.43 15.89
CA ASP A 31 46.53 -46.69 17.12
C ASP A 31 46.53 -45.18 16.87
N ILE A 32 47.50 -44.65 16.11
CA ILE A 32 47.55 -43.24 15.70
C ILE A 32 46.34 -42.87 14.84
N ILE A 33 45.94 -43.74 13.90
CA ILE A 33 44.76 -43.51 13.05
C ILE A 33 43.51 -43.40 13.91
N GLU A 34 43.34 -44.26 14.90
CA GLU A 34 42.22 -44.19 15.84
C GLU A 34 42.23 -42.89 16.65
N GLN A 35 43.41 -42.48 17.12
CA GLN A 35 43.62 -41.25 17.86
C GLN A 35 43.22 -40.01 17.05
N ILE A 36 43.63 -39.95 15.78
CA ILE A 36 43.28 -38.86 14.85
C ILE A 36 41.80 -38.92 14.45
N ALA A 37 41.20 -40.10 14.40
CA ALA A 37 39.80 -40.27 14.04
C ALA A 37 38.85 -39.82 15.17
N GLY A 38 39.12 -40.19 16.41
CA GLY A 38 38.22 -39.95 17.54
C GLY A 38 38.85 -39.99 18.92
N GLY A 39 40.19 -40.03 19.02
CA GLY A 39 40.90 -40.10 20.29
C GLY A 39 40.59 -38.93 21.21
N TYR A 40 40.46 -39.24 22.49
CA TYR A 40 40.22 -38.28 23.57
C TYR A 40 41.49 -38.10 24.41
N VAL A 41 41.83 -36.87 24.75
CA VAL A 41 42.87 -36.55 25.75
C VAL A 41 42.41 -35.43 26.68
N SER A 42 42.78 -35.53 27.95
CA SER A 42 42.58 -34.48 28.94
C SER A 42 43.90 -33.79 29.24
N ILE A 43 43.94 -32.47 29.05
CA ILE A 43 45.14 -31.64 29.23
C ILE A 43 44.89 -30.67 30.37
N ALA A 44 45.66 -30.81 31.47
CA ALA A 44 45.62 -29.85 32.57
C ALA A 44 46.38 -28.58 32.17
N ILE A 45 45.64 -27.48 31.99
CA ILE A 45 46.18 -26.16 31.71
C ILE A 45 46.38 -25.39 33.02
N THR A 46 47.24 -24.37 32.97
CA THR A 46 47.58 -23.51 34.11
C THR A 46 47.53 -22.04 33.70
N SER A 47 47.75 -21.14 34.65
CA SER A 47 47.91 -19.70 34.40
C SER A 47 49.07 -19.35 33.45
N THR A 48 49.97 -20.29 33.12
CA THR A 48 51.04 -20.09 32.13
C THR A 48 50.69 -20.74 30.79
N PRO A 49 51.15 -20.18 29.64
CA PRO A 49 50.91 -20.76 28.33
C PRO A 49 51.29 -22.23 28.25
N THR A 50 50.39 -23.05 27.70
CA THR A 50 50.56 -24.50 27.57
C THR A 50 50.73 -24.86 26.10
N THR A 51 51.89 -25.37 25.69
CA THR A 51 52.07 -25.92 24.34
C THR A 51 51.67 -27.38 24.31
N LEU A 52 50.77 -27.75 23.40
CA LEU A 52 50.40 -29.15 23.21
C LEU A 52 51.59 -29.93 22.65
N ALA A 53 51.86 -31.09 23.24
CA ALA A 53 52.98 -31.93 22.86
C ALA A 53 52.80 -32.57 21.47
N VAL A 54 53.90 -32.63 20.72
CA VAL A 54 54.04 -33.39 19.47
C VAL A 54 55.06 -34.50 19.68
N ALA A 55 54.69 -35.72 19.32
CA ALA A 55 55.59 -36.87 19.42
C ALA A 55 55.43 -37.80 18.21
N ASP A 56 56.37 -37.69 17.27
CA ASP A 56 56.33 -38.38 15.99
C ASP A 56 56.42 -39.90 16.16
N GLY A 57 55.56 -40.62 15.42
CA GLY A 57 55.56 -42.09 15.41
C GLY A 57 55.14 -42.73 16.73
N THR A 58 54.53 -41.98 17.66
CA THR A 58 54.00 -42.49 18.92
C THR A 58 52.48 -42.36 19.00
N SER A 59 51.81 -43.40 19.48
CA SER A 59 50.39 -43.37 19.86
C SER A 59 50.22 -43.02 21.34
N GLY A 60 49.03 -42.52 21.70
CA GLY A 60 48.66 -42.13 23.05
C GLY A 60 48.98 -40.68 23.40
N ASP A 61 48.80 -40.35 24.68
CA ASP A 61 48.78 -38.98 25.22
C ASP A 61 50.12 -38.21 25.07
N THR A 62 51.20 -38.88 24.67
CA THR A 62 52.48 -38.22 24.37
C THR A 62 52.41 -37.34 23.13
N ASN A 63 51.53 -37.67 22.17
CA ASN A 63 51.25 -36.85 20.99
C ASN A 63 49.89 -36.18 21.11
N GLN A 64 49.81 -35.09 21.89
CA GLN A 64 48.55 -34.45 22.26
C GLN A 64 47.83 -33.87 21.04
N VAL A 65 48.57 -33.26 20.11
CA VAL A 65 47.98 -32.63 18.90
C VAL A 65 47.28 -33.60 17.96
N ALA A 66 47.56 -34.90 18.05
CA ALA A 66 46.94 -35.91 17.19
C ALA A 66 45.55 -36.37 17.68
N HIS A 67 45.09 -35.94 18.85
CA HIS A 67 43.76 -36.31 19.36
C HIS A 67 42.66 -35.48 18.71
N ARG A 68 41.58 -36.12 18.27
CA ARG A 68 40.40 -35.40 17.73
C ARG A 68 39.68 -34.59 18.80
N VAL A 69 39.59 -35.13 20.01
CA VAL A 69 38.86 -34.55 21.13
C VAL A 69 39.83 -34.20 22.26
N ILE A 70 39.78 -32.95 22.70
CA ILE A 70 40.67 -32.45 23.75
C ILE A 70 39.82 -31.79 24.84
N GLU A 71 40.02 -32.18 26.09
CA GLU A 71 39.44 -31.48 27.25
C GLU A 71 40.52 -30.69 27.97
N PHE A 72 40.37 -29.36 28.04
CA PHE A 72 41.21 -28.52 28.89
C PHE A 72 40.67 -28.56 30.32
N THR A 73 41.50 -28.98 31.26
CA THR A 73 41.20 -29.07 32.70
C THR A 73 42.18 -28.25 33.51
N GLY A 74 42.13 -28.32 34.84
CA GLY A 74 43.05 -27.57 35.72
C GLY A 74 42.45 -26.26 36.24
N SER A 75 43.19 -25.57 37.10
CA SER A 75 42.78 -24.32 37.73
C SER A 75 43.59 -23.17 37.18
N ILE A 76 42.92 -22.17 36.64
CA ILE A 76 43.54 -20.96 36.09
C ILE A 76 43.18 -19.75 36.96
N GLY A 77 44.18 -18.93 37.26
CA GLY A 77 44.06 -17.71 38.06
C GLY A 77 44.18 -16.42 37.25
N GLU A 78 44.42 -16.53 35.95
CA GLU A 78 44.49 -15.44 34.98
C GLU A 78 44.19 -15.97 33.57
N ASN A 79 44.07 -15.06 32.59
CA ASN A 79 43.90 -15.44 31.18
C ASN A 79 45.10 -16.25 30.71
N THR A 80 44.86 -17.37 30.02
CA THR A 80 45.92 -18.26 29.56
C THR A 80 45.75 -18.65 28.10
N VAL A 81 46.81 -19.20 27.52
CA VAL A 81 46.89 -19.58 26.12
C VAL A 81 47.31 -21.04 26.01
N VAL A 82 46.69 -21.78 25.09
CA VAL A 82 47.10 -23.11 24.66
C VAL A 82 47.56 -23.04 23.21
N THR A 83 48.71 -23.61 22.89
CA THR A 83 49.32 -23.46 21.56
C THR A 83 49.64 -24.78 20.85
N ILE A 84 49.53 -24.78 19.53
CA ILE A 84 50.01 -25.86 18.63
C ILE A 84 51.09 -25.35 17.65
N PRO A 85 51.95 -26.23 17.10
CA PRO A 85 52.91 -25.85 16.04
C PRO A 85 52.26 -25.40 14.73
N LEU A 86 52.96 -24.55 13.97
CA LEU A 86 52.45 -23.86 12.75
C LEU A 86 51.95 -24.79 11.64
N ASP A 87 52.49 -26.00 11.57
CA ASP A 87 52.21 -27.00 10.54
C ASP A 87 51.08 -27.97 10.91
N VAL A 88 50.53 -27.87 12.13
CA VAL A 88 49.37 -28.69 12.52
C VAL A 88 48.14 -28.27 11.73
N GLN A 89 47.68 -29.16 10.85
CA GLN A 89 46.46 -29.00 10.06
C GLN A 89 45.45 -30.10 10.39
N THR A 90 44.38 -29.75 11.10
CA THR A 90 43.30 -30.70 11.47
C THR A 90 42.13 -29.94 12.07
N PHE A 91 41.01 -30.61 12.31
CA PHE A 91 39.93 -30.08 13.15
C PHE A 91 39.94 -30.72 14.56
N TYR A 92 39.43 -30.03 15.56
CA TYR A 92 39.35 -30.49 16.94
C TYR A 92 37.96 -30.27 17.49
N ILE A 93 37.53 -31.17 18.37
CA ILE A 93 36.42 -30.91 19.29
C ILE A 93 37.07 -30.61 20.64
N ILE A 94 37.07 -29.34 21.04
CA ILE A 94 37.75 -28.93 22.28
C ILE A 94 36.73 -28.47 23.30
N LYS A 95 36.83 -28.99 24.51
CA LYS A 95 36.00 -28.62 25.66
C LYS A 95 36.84 -27.87 26.69
N ASN A 96 36.36 -26.70 27.13
CA ASN A 96 36.98 -25.96 28.22
C ASN A 96 36.34 -26.32 29.57
N SER A 97 36.94 -27.26 30.29
CA SER A 97 36.58 -27.66 31.66
C SER A 97 37.52 -27.07 32.72
N SER A 98 38.29 -26.03 32.39
CA SER A 98 39.14 -25.34 33.36
C SER A 98 38.29 -24.67 34.45
N SER A 99 38.80 -24.66 35.68
CA SER A 99 38.21 -23.92 36.80
C SER A 99 38.80 -22.50 36.90
N GLY A 100 37.99 -21.54 37.34
CA GLY A 100 38.32 -20.10 37.30
C GLY A 100 37.57 -19.36 36.19
N ALA A 101 37.35 -18.06 36.38
CA ALA A 101 36.61 -17.18 35.46
C ALA A 101 37.58 -16.29 34.68
N TYR A 102 38.31 -16.91 33.75
CA TYR A 102 39.30 -16.26 32.88
C TYR A 102 39.20 -16.81 31.47
N THR A 103 39.78 -16.11 30.50
CA THR A 103 39.78 -16.56 29.11
C THR A 103 40.79 -17.69 28.88
N VAL A 104 40.46 -18.61 27.98
CA VAL A 104 41.40 -19.59 27.41
C VAL A 104 41.47 -19.33 25.92
N GLU A 105 42.65 -18.98 25.41
CA GLU A 105 42.87 -18.78 23.97
C GLU A 105 43.58 -19.98 23.37
N PHE A 106 43.06 -20.57 22.30
CA PHE A 106 43.73 -21.59 21.51
C PHE A 106 44.24 -20.98 20.21
N LYS A 107 45.56 -21.09 19.99
CA LYS A 107 46.23 -20.45 18.85
C LYS A 107 47.43 -21.26 18.36
N TYR A 108 48.00 -20.86 17.24
CA TYR A 108 49.34 -21.32 16.88
C TYR A 108 50.41 -20.67 17.76
N VAL A 109 51.51 -21.42 17.99
CA VAL A 109 52.60 -21.03 18.90
C VAL A 109 53.25 -19.69 18.54
N THR A 110 53.25 -19.33 17.26
CA THR A 110 53.73 -18.05 16.74
C THR A 110 52.81 -17.57 15.61
N GLY A 111 53.05 -16.35 15.12
CA GLY A 111 52.27 -15.75 14.03
C GLY A 111 51.13 -14.86 14.52
N SER A 112 50.54 -14.12 13.58
CA SER A 112 49.44 -13.18 13.82
C SER A 112 48.11 -13.63 13.22
N GLY A 113 48.00 -14.91 12.85
CA GLY A 113 46.74 -15.48 12.38
C GLY A 113 45.69 -15.54 13.48
N SER A 114 44.45 -15.82 13.09
CA SER A 114 43.29 -15.85 13.95
C SER A 114 43.40 -16.92 15.04
N SER A 115 42.79 -16.66 16.19
CA SER A 115 42.71 -17.57 17.32
C SER A 115 41.27 -17.78 17.77
N VAL A 116 41.04 -18.86 18.53
CA VAL A 116 39.74 -19.14 19.13
C VAL A 116 39.84 -18.97 20.63
N THR A 117 39.00 -18.10 21.19
CA THR A 117 39.00 -17.81 22.62
C THR A 117 37.68 -18.24 23.24
N TRP A 118 37.77 -19.02 24.33
CA TRP A 118 36.67 -19.12 25.28
C TRP A 118 36.70 -17.87 26.16
N ALA A 119 35.63 -17.09 26.11
CA ALA A 119 35.49 -15.87 26.89
C ALA A 119 35.44 -16.17 28.41
N THR A 120 35.52 -15.13 29.24
CA THR A 120 35.39 -15.27 30.69
C THR A 120 34.08 -15.95 31.05
N GLY A 121 34.18 -17.14 31.67
CA GLY A 121 33.01 -17.95 32.07
C GLY A 121 32.49 -18.89 30.99
N ASP A 122 32.98 -18.83 29.75
CA ASP A 122 32.67 -19.79 28.69
C ASP A 122 33.39 -21.12 28.96
N LYS A 123 32.61 -22.14 29.32
CA LYS A 123 33.06 -23.53 29.58
C LYS A 123 32.50 -24.50 28.54
N GLY A 124 32.12 -23.99 27.37
CA GLY A 124 31.52 -24.75 26.30
C GLY A 124 32.50 -25.61 25.50
N THR A 125 31.93 -26.39 24.57
CA THR A 125 32.66 -27.16 23.56
C THR A 125 32.64 -26.41 22.24
N LYS A 126 33.77 -26.37 21.54
CA LYS A 126 33.92 -25.75 20.21
C LYS A 126 34.41 -26.76 19.18
N LEU A 127 33.92 -26.65 17.94
CA LEU A 127 34.46 -27.36 16.78
C LEU A 127 35.42 -26.42 16.07
N ILE A 128 36.71 -26.71 16.18
CA ILE A 128 37.79 -25.82 15.78
C ILE A 128 38.50 -26.41 14.56
N TYR A 129 38.80 -25.61 13.55
CA TYR A 129 39.66 -26.00 12.44
C TYR A 129 41.00 -25.26 12.54
N ALA A 130 42.07 -26.02 12.79
CA ALA A 130 43.45 -25.57 12.66
C ALA A 130 43.87 -25.69 11.19
N THR A 131 43.95 -24.54 10.51
CA THR A 131 43.97 -24.53 9.03
C THR A 131 45.35 -24.78 8.42
N ALA A 132 46.43 -24.41 9.14
CA ALA A 132 47.80 -24.29 8.62
C ALA A 132 47.87 -23.59 7.25
N ASN A 133 46.96 -22.64 6.99
CA ASN A 133 46.76 -22.02 5.67
C ASN A 133 47.90 -21.06 5.26
N ASP A 134 48.75 -20.66 6.20
CA ASP A 134 49.92 -19.82 5.98
C ASP A 134 51.11 -20.34 6.80
N GLY A 135 52.32 -20.31 6.23
CA GLY A 135 53.51 -20.85 6.87
C GLY A 135 54.06 -19.99 8.02
N THR A 136 53.58 -18.76 8.20
CA THR A 136 54.03 -17.82 9.24
C THR A 136 52.89 -17.40 10.16
N ASN A 137 51.70 -17.17 9.61
CA ASN A 137 50.53 -16.65 10.31
C ASN A 137 49.26 -17.50 10.08
N PRO A 138 49.30 -18.81 10.39
CA PRO A 138 48.16 -19.69 10.16
C PRO A 138 46.98 -19.35 11.07
N ASP A 139 45.77 -19.59 10.57
CA ASP A 139 44.52 -19.30 11.28
C ASP A 139 43.95 -20.51 12.03
N ILE A 140 43.45 -20.28 13.24
CA ILE A 140 42.51 -21.16 13.95
C ILE A 140 41.10 -20.60 13.75
N VAL A 141 40.17 -21.43 13.27
CA VAL A 141 38.78 -21.04 12.99
C VAL A 141 37.84 -21.83 13.91
N ASP A 142 36.92 -21.16 14.61
CA ASP A 142 35.77 -21.82 15.24
C ASP A 142 34.69 -22.02 14.17
N THR A 143 34.50 -23.25 13.69
CA THR A 143 33.46 -23.54 12.69
C THR A 143 32.12 -23.86 13.33
N GLY A 144 32.08 -23.96 14.67
CA GLY A 144 30.90 -23.87 15.52
C GLY A 144 29.80 -24.94 15.37
N PHE A 145 29.08 -25.13 16.47
CA PHE A 145 27.66 -25.50 16.47
C PHE A 145 26.93 -24.26 16.96
N MET A 146 26.07 -23.63 16.14
CA MET A 146 25.26 -22.51 16.64
C MET A 146 24.18 -23.08 17.56
N ALA A 147 24.41 -23.03 18.88
CA ALA A 147 23.50 -23.62 19.86
C ALA A 147 22.16 -22.87 19.92
N ASN A 148 22.19 -21.53 19.79
CA ASN A 148 21.02 -20.68 19.69
C ASN A 148 21.27 -19.56 18.67
N LEU A 149 20.21 -19.11 18.01
CA LEU A 149 20.29 -17.96 17.09
C LEU A 149 20.58 -16.64 17.83
N VAL A 150 20.29 -16.56 19.12
CA VAL A 150 20.50 -15.34 19.93
C VAL A 150 21.97 -14.92 20.02
N ASP A 151 22.90 -15.87 19.82
CA ASP A 151 24.33 -15.59 19.81
C ASP A 151 24.80 -15.03 18.45
N ASP A 152 23.92 -15.01 17.44
CA ASP A 152 24.12 -14.34 16.16
C ASP A 152 23.52 -12.95 16.19
N THR A 153 24.37 -11.93 16.19
CA THR A 153 23.95 -10.52 16.13
C THR A 153 23.66 -10.03 14.71
N SER A 154 23.94 -10.85 13.70
CA SER A 154 23.71 -10.54 12.28
C SER A 154 23.12 -11.75 11.54
N PRO A 155 22.01 -12.34 12.04
CA PRO A 155 21.47 -13.55 11.48
C PRO A 155 21.03 -13.28 10.04
N GLN A 156 21.52 -14.10 9.12
CA GLN A 156 21.10 -14.09 7.72
C GLN A 156 20.24 -15.31 7.45
N LEU A 157 19.07 -15.10 6.87
CA LEU A 157 18.30 -16.19 6.29
C LEU A 157 18.77 -16.40 4.85
N GLY A 158 19.35 -17.56 4.57
CA GLY A 158 19.72 -17.95 3.20
C GLY A 158 18.52 -18.25 2.28
N GLY A 159 17.30 -18.03 2.76
CA GLY A 159 16.01 -18.30 2.11
C GLY A 159 14.84 -17.82 2.97
N ASN A 160 13.63 -18.28 2.67
CA ASN A 160 12.45 -17.95 3.47
C ASN A 160 12.53 -18.59 4.86
N LEU A 161 12.09 -17.88 5.90
CA LEU A 161 11.85 -18.48 7.21
C LEU A 161 10.63 -19.39 7.12
N ASP A 162 10.83 -20.70 7.27
CA ASP A 162 9.74 -21.63 7.51
C ASP A 162 9.38 -21.60 9.00
N THR A 163 8.22 -21.07 9.34
CA THR A 163 7.76 -21.02 10.74
C THR A 163 7.14 -22.33 11.21
N ASN A 164 6.99 -23.33 10.33
CA ASN A 164 6.47 -24.67 10.61
C ASN A 164 5.16 -24.65 11.44
N GLY A 165 4.24 -23.75 11.06
CA GLY A 165 2.94 -23.58 11.70
C GLY A 165 2.95 -22.83 13.03
N SER A 166 4.08 -22.24 13.41
CA SER A 166 4.18 -21.34 14.57
C SER A 166 4.08 -19.88 14.14
N ASP A 167 3.68 -19.04 15.09
CA ASP A 167 3.70 -17.59 14.93
C ASP A 167 5.09 -17.02 15.26
N ILE A 168 5.42 -15.89 14.66
CA ILE A 168 6.53 -15.04 15.12
C ILE A 168 5.95 -14.15 16.22
N VAL A 169 6.40 -14.35 17.45
CA VAL A 169 5.85 -13.69 18.64
C VAL A 169 6.96 -13.09 19.49
N SER A 170 6.76 -11.86 19.97
CA SER A 170 7.60 -11.25 21.00
C SER A 170 7.12 -11.63 22.40
N THR A 171 7.98 -11.52 23.41
CA THR A 171 7.62 -11.78 24.81
C THR A 171 7.80 -10.53 25.67
N GLY A 172 7.09 -10.44 26.80
CA GLY A 172 7.25 -9.34 27.76
C GLY A 172 6.74 -7.97 27.27
N GLY A 173 5.84 -7.94 26.27
CA GLY A 173 5.30 -6.70 25.71
C GLY A 173 6.26 -5.98 24.74
N ALA A 174 7.35 -6.62 24.34
CA ALA A 174 8.26 -6.10 23.33
C ALA A 174 7.59 -6.02 21.95
N HIS A 175 8.10 -5.15 21.08
CA HIS A 175 7.68 -5.07 19.69
C HIS A 175 8.33 -6.17 18.84
N ILE A 176 7.68 -6.51 17.73
CA ILE A 176 8.33 -7.20 16.61
C ILE A 176 8.57 -6.13 15.56
N ASP A 177 9.80 -5.64 15.48
CA ASP A 177 10.16 -4.62 14.52
C ASP A 177 10.54 -5.28 13.19
N ILE A 178 9.75 -5.02 12.14
CA ILE A 178 10.04 -5.46 10.76
C ILE A 178 10.32 -4.20 9.96
N ILE A 179 11.60 -3.87 9.83
CA ILE A 179 12.06 -2.63 9.21
C ILE A 179 12.94 -2.99 8.01
N PRO A 180 12.53 -2.64 6.78
CA PRO A 180 13.39 -2.80 5.62
C PRO A 180 14.53 -1.76 5.67
N ASP A 181 15.71 -2.12 5.18
CA ASP A 181 16.80 -1.15 5.03
C ASP A 181 16.51 -0.17 3.89
N THR A 182 16.89 1.09 4.07
CA THR A 182 16.73 2.19 3.10
C THR A 182 15.28 2.38 2.62
N THR A 183 15.01 2.14 1.32
CA THR A 183 13.71 2.31 0.65
C THR A 183 13.01 0.97 0.41
N GLY A 184 13.44 -0.11 1.07
CA GLY A 184 12.77 -1.38 0.94
C GLY A 184 11.33 -1.32 1.47
N ASN A 185 10.52 -2.30 1.08
CA ASN A 185 9.12 -2.39 1.49
C ASN A 185 8.92 -3.64 2.36
N VAL A 186 7.97 -3.56 3.29
CA VAL A 186 7.40 -4.76 3.91
C VAL A 186 6.25 -5.24 3.03
N ASN A 187 6.45 -6.37 2.35
CA ASN A 187 5.42 -6.97 1.50
C ASN A 187 4.64 -8.02 2.31
N LEU A 188 3.37 -7.76 2.58
CA LEU A 188 2.47 -8.70 3.28
C LEU A 188 1.56 -9.38 2.27
N GLY A 189 1.97 -10.54 1.75
CA GLY A 189 1.19 -11.36 0.85
C GLY A 189 0.14 -12.20 1.59
N ALA A 190 -0.89 -11.56 2.12
CA ALA A 190 -1.97 -12.21 2.87
C ALA A 190 -3.35 -11.77 2.35
N ASP A 191 -4.34 -12.65 2.44
CA ASP A 191 -5.74 -12.31 2.12
C ASP A 191 -6.32 -11.29 3.11
N THR A 192 -5.80 -11.27 4.34
CA THR A 192 -6.22 -10.33 5.39
C THR A 192 -5.03 -9.90 6.22
N VAL A 193 -4.92 -8.60 6.45
CA VAL A 193 -4.00 -8.01 7.41
C VAL A 193 -4.82 -7.50 8.59
N GLN A 194 -4.62 -8.10 9.76
CA GLN A 194 -5.27 -7.69 11.00
C GLN A 194 -4.32 -6.77 11.77
N VAL A 195 -4.81 -5.62 12.24
CA VAL A 195 -4.00 -4.62 12.95
C VAL A 195 -4.65 -4.31 14.30
N GLY A 196 -3.88 -4.45 15.38
CA GLY A 196 -4.32 -4.24 16.76
C GLY A 196 -4.70 -5.52 17.53
N ASP A 197 -4.82 -5.40 18.85
CA ASP A 197 -5.23 -6.48 19.76
C ASP A 197 -6.10 -5.95 20.93
N ASN A 198 -6.64 -6.88 21.72
CA ASN A 198 -7.13 -6.68 23.10
C ASN A 198 -7.93 -5.39 23.39
N ASN A 199 -8.84 -5.02 22.48
CA ASN A 199 -9.75 -3.86 22.61
C ASN A 199 -9.06 -2.48 22.68
N ALA A 200 -7.75 -2.39 22.45
CA ALA A 200 -7.07 -1.12 22.30
C ALA A 200 -7.24 -0.56 20.88
N ASN A 201 -7.18 0.76 20.75
CA ASN A 201 -7.19 1.39 19.43
C ASN A 201 -5.88 1.03 18.70
N ALA A 202 -6.01 0.51 17.49
CA ALA A 202 -4.87 0.33 16.60
C ALA A 202 -4.63 1.61 15.79
N THR A 203 -3.36 1.92 15.53
CA THR A 203 -2.98 3.05 14.68
C THR A 203 -2.16 2.54 13.50
N VAL A 204 -2.64 2.84 12.29
CA VAL A 204 -1.86 2.72 11.06
C VAL A 204 -1.39 4.11 10.69
N THR A 205 -0.08 4.32 10.64
CA THR A 205 0.52 5.63 10.39
C THR A 205 1.79 5.50 9.57
N THR A 206 2.19 6.57 8.90
CA THR A 206 3.51 6.72 8.31
C THR A 206 4.49 7.21 9.38
N GLN A 207 5.79 6.93 9.22
CA GLN A 207 6.84 7.41 10.13
C GLN A 207 7.33 8.83 9.79
N GLY A 208 6.98 9.35 8.61
CA GLY A 208 7.42 10.66 8.11
C GLY A 208 6.27 11.41 7.45
N THR A 209 6.60 12.38 6.59
CA THR A 209 5.64 13.25 5.87
C THR A 209 5.05 12.57 4.62
N GLY A 210 4.84 11.26 4.68
CA GLY A 210 4.24 10.51 3.59
C GLY A 210 2.76 10.33 3.85
N ASP A 211 1.96 10.37 2.79
CA ASP A 211 0.53 10.03 2.83
C ASP A 211 0.31 8.56 3.17
N LEU A 212 -0.84 8.24 3.76
CA LEU A 212 -1.33 6.86 3.82
C LEU A 212 -2.28 6.62 2.64
N ILE A 213 -1.92 5.67 1.78
CA ILE A 213 -2.65 5.38 0.53
C ILE A 213 -3.13 3.93 0.54
N LEU A 214 -4.44 3.74 0.34
CA LEU A 214 -5.06 2.44 0.09
C LEU A 214 -5.43 2.33 -1.38
N ASN A 215 -4.93 1.31 -2.06
CA ASN A 215 -5.24 1.01 -3.46
C ASN A 215 -5.11 -0.50 -3.71
N THR A 216 -5.50 -0.94 -4.90
CA THR A 216 -5.27 -2.30 -5.41
C THR A 216 -4.29 -2.29 -6.57
N ASN A 217 -3.81 -3.46 -6.99
CA ASN A 217 -2.91 -3.63 -8.14
C ASN A 217 -1.65 -2.76 -8.09
N ASN A 218 -1.08 -2.56 -6.90
CA ASN A 218 0.10 -1.72 -6.68
C ASN A 218 -0.11 -0.29 -7.23
N GLY A 219 -1.34 0.24 -7.10
CA GLY A 219 -1.73 1.58 -7.55
C GLY A 219 -2.05 1.70 -9.03
N THR A 220 -1.95 0.62 -9.81
CA THR A 220 -2.19 0.67 -11.26
C THR A 220 -3.63 0.32 -11.59
N ASN A 221 -4.32 1.18 -12.37
CA ASN A 221 -5.73 1.00 -12.75
C ASN A 221 -6.67 0.78 -11.54
N SER A 222 -6.37 1.41 -10.41
CA SER A 222 -7.14 1.30 -9.17
C SER A 222 -7.62 2.67 -8.71
N GLY A 223 -8.76 2.70 -8.01
CA GLY A 223 -9.13 3.88 -7.22
C GLY A 223 -8.26 3.96 -5.96
N THR A 224 -8.27 5.12 -5.31
CA THR A 224 -7.48 5.32 -4.09
C THR A 224 -8.32 5.91 -2.96
N ILE A 225 -7.95 5.54 -1.74
CA ILE A 225 -8.26 6.33 -0.55
C ILE A 225 -6.93 6.86 -0.04
N THR A 226 -6.78 8.18 -0.04
CA THR A 226 -5.56 8.87 0.37
C THR A 226 -5.86 9.73 1.58
N ILE A 227 -5.17 9.48 2.68
CA ILE A 227 -5.12 10.37 3.83
C ILE A 227 -3.85 11.21 3.64
N ALA A 228 -4.04 12.48 3.28
CA ALA A 228 -2.94 13.40 3.04
C ALA A 228 -2.22 13.75 4.35
N ASP A 229 -0.90 13.92 4.28
CA ASP A 229 -0.12 14.43 5.38
C ASP A 229 -0.36 15.93 5.65
N GLY A 230 0.08 16.42 6.81
CA GLY A 230 -0.01 17.84 7.19
C GLY A 230 -1.28 18.26 7.93
N VAL A 231 -1.28 19.52 8.38
CA VAL A 231 -2.44 20.14 9.06
C VAL A 231 -3.54 20.41 8.03
N ASP A 232 -4.78 20.08 8.38
CA ASP A 232 -5.96 20.19 7.51
C ASP A 232 -5.85 19.35 6.22
N GLY A 233 -5.06 18.27 6.26
CA GLY A 233 -4.96 17.30 5.18
C GLY A 233 -6.31 16.64 4.89
N ASN A 234 -6.75 16.70 3.64
CA ASN A 234 -8.00 16.09 3.21
C ASN A 234 -7.89 14.56 3.16
N ILE A 235 -9.01 13.87 3.33
CA ILE A 235 -9.16 12.47 2.92
C ILE A 235 -9.77 12.47 1.52
N ASN A 236 -8.97 12.08 0.53
CA ASN A 236 -9.43 11.98 -0.85
C ASN A 236 -9.84 10.54 -1.17
N ILE A 237 -11.08 10.35 -1.63
CA ILE A 237 -11.59 9.06 -2.14
C ILE A 237 -11.82 9.23 -3.63
N ALA A 238 -10.93 8.66 -4.43
CA ALA A 238 -10.93 8.82 -5.88
C ALA A 238 -11.18 7.47 -6.58
N PRO A 239 -12.39 7.26 -7.15
CA PRO A 239 -12.62 6.12 -8.01
C PRO A 239 -11.76 6.16 -9.28
N ASN A 240 -11.50 5.00 -9.88
CA ASN A 240 -10.86 4.94 -11.19
C ASN A 240 -11.89 5.01 -12.33
N GLY A 241 -11.59 5.76 -13.38
CA GLY A 241 -12.45 5.88 -14.57
C GLY A 241 -13.84 6.41 -14.22
N SER A 242 -14.88 5.68 -14.63
CA SER A 242 -16.29 6.00 -14.34
C SER A 242 -16.79 5.41 -13.02
N GLY A 243 -15.89 4.99 -12.12
CA GLY A 243 -16.28 4.51 -10.80
C GLY A 243 -16.90 5.61 -9.95
N GLU A 244 -17.65 5.20 -8.93
CA GLU A 244 -18.37 6.12 -8.03
C GLU A 244 -18.01 5.81 -6.58
N VAL A 245 -18.06 6.83 -5.73
CA VAL A 245 -18.02 6.63 -4.28
C VAL A 245 -19.39 6.15 -3.83
N GLN A 246 -19.44 5.04 -3.08
CA GLN A 246 -20.69 4.42 -2.66
C GLN A 246 -20.72 4.18 -1.15
N ALA A 247 -21.89 4.32 -0.54
CA ALA A 247 -22.20 3.95 0.83
C ALA A 247 -23.37 2.95 0.83
N GLY A 248 -23.12 1.72 1.30
CA GLY A 248 -24.14 0.66 1.26
C GLY A 248 -24.62 0.31 -0.17
N GLY A 249 -23.78 0.50 -1.18
CA GLY A 249 -24.10 0.27 -2.60
C GLY A 249 -24.88 1.41 -3.28
N SER A 250 -25.22 2.47 -2.54
CA SER A 250 -25.78 3.70 -3.14
C SER A 250 -24.68 4.71 -3.39
N VAL A 251 -24.76 5.43 -4.50
CA VAL A 251 -23.84 6.54 -4.79
C VAL A 251 -23.95 7.59 -3.69
N VAL A 252 -22.81 8.01 -3.16
CA VAL A 252 -22.75 9.17 -2.28
C VAL A 252 -23.04 10.39 -3.14
N LYS A 253 -24.09 11.16 -2.81
CA LYS A 253 -24.38 12.40 -3.54
C LYS A 253 -23.27 13.42 -3.30
N ASN A 254 -22.69 13.89 -4.39
CA ASN A 254 -21.77 15.01 -4.42
C ASN A 254 -22.45 16.20 -5.09
N ALA A 255 -22.00 17.40 -4.76
CA ALA A 255 -22.38 18.62 -5.44
C ALA A 255 -22.10 18.51 -6.96
N GLY A 256 -22.98 19.06 -7.80
CA GLY A 256 -22.90 18.89 -9.26
C GLY A 256 -24.08 19.50 -10.01
N THR A 257 -24.17 19.24 -11.32
CA THR A 257 -25.28 19.77 -12.13
C THR A 257 -26.56 19.00 -11.87
N GLU A 258 -27.60 19.72 -11.46
CA GLU A 258 -28.95 19.24 -11.18
C GLU A 258 -29.95 19.89 -12.14
N THR A 259 -31.17 19.36 -12.20
CA THR A 259 -32.22 19.90 -13.09
C THR A 259 -33.57 20.05 -12.42
N ILE A 260 -34.33 21.08 -12.82
CA ILE A 260 -35.74 21.28 -12.48
C ILE A 260 -36.52 21.41 -13.78
N PHE A 261 -37.64 20.70 -13.91
CA PHE A 261 -38.57 20.88 -15.03
C PHE A 261 -39.70 21.83 -14.64
N ILE A 262 -39.90 22.88 -15.44
CA ILE A 262 -40.94 23.89 -15.27
C ILE A 262 -41.91 23.72 -16.43
N PRO A 263 -43.11 23.16 -16.20
CA PRO A 263 -44.11 23.00 -17.26
C PRO A 263 -44.70 24.36 -17.66
N ALA A 264 -45.19 24.49 -18.89
CA ALA A 264 -45.87 25.72 -19.36
C ALA A 264 -47.07 26.10 -18.48
N GLN A 265 -47.72 25.12 -17.83
CA GLN A 265 -48.80 25.36 -16.86
C GLN A 265 -48.36 26.09 -15.59
N ALA A 266 -47.07 26.06 -15.25
CA ALA A 266 -46.49 26.82 -14.14
C ALA A 266 -46.01 28.22 -14.59
N MET A 267 -46.23 28.57 -15.85
CA MET A 267 -45.86 29.85 -16.45
C MET A 267 -47.12 30.64 -16.84
N PHE A 268 -46.96 31.94 -17.09
CA PHE A 268 -48.02 32.79 -17.59
C PHE A 268 -47.48 33.87 -18.54
N GLY A 269 -48.28 34.28 -19.52
CA GLY A 269 -47.96 35.44 -20.35
C GLY A 269 -48.06 36.74 -19.53
N PRO A 270 -47.03 37.61 -19.50
CA PRO A 270 -47.15 38.95 -18.91
C PRO A 270 -48.15 39.82 -19.69
N THR A 271 -48.60 40.92 -19.07
CA THR A 271 -49.60 41.82 -19.68
C THR A 271 -49.13 42.44 -21.00
N THR A 272 -47.82 42.69 -21.14
CA THR A 272 -47.23 43.23 -22.36
C THR A 272 -46.54 42.11 -23.12
N ASN A 273 -47.00 41.86 -24.35
CA ASN A 273 -46.46 40.83 -25.25
C ASN A 273 -46.37 39.43 -24.59
N GLY A 274 -47.41 39.03 -23.87
CA GLY A 274 -47.47 37.70 -23.27
C GLY A 274 -47.91 36.64 -24.28
N ALA A 275 -47.21 35.51 -24.29
CA ALA A 275 -47.61 34.33 -25.05
C ALA A 275 -49.00 33.83 -24.59
N GLU A 276 -49.78 33.32 -25.53
CA GLU A 276 -51.18 32.93 -25.29
C GLU A 276 -51.26 31.53 -24.65
N ALA A 277 -52.00 31.40 -23.54
CA ALA A 277 -52.26 30.08 -22.96
C ALA A 277 -53.29 29.31 -23.81
N ALA A 278 -52.88 28.18 -24.36
CA ALA A 278 -53.73 27.36 -25.20
C ALA A 278 -53.85 25.91 -24.71
N ALA A 279 -54.99 25.31 -25.07
CA ALA A 279 -55.29 23.90 -24.90
C ALA A 279 -55.51 23.30 -26.28
N VAL A 280 -54.53 22.53 -26.77
CA VAL A 280 -54.57 21.95 -28.12
C VAL A 280 -54.92 20.48 -27.99
N GLU A 281 -56.14 20.15 -28.40
CA GLU A 281 -56.55 18.75 -28.60
C GLU A 281 -55.84 18.21 -29.84
N THR A 282 -55.07 17.13 -29.67
CA THR A 282 -54.40 16.44 -30.78
C THR A 282 -55.43 15.61 -31.56
N THR A 283 -55.75 14.42 -31.05
CA THR A 283 -56.87 13.59 -31.48
C THR A 283 -57.70 13.27 -30.26
N ALA A 284 -59.03 13.22 -30.41
CA ALA A 284 -59.94 12.84 -29.33
C ALA A 284 -59.43 11.61 -28.57
N THR A 285 -59.42 11.70 -27.24
CA THR A 285 -58.93 10.67 -26.29
C THR A 285 -57.41 10.45 -26.22
N ARG A 286 -56.60 11.27 -26.90
CA ARG A 286 -55.13 11.29 -26.80
C ARG A 286 -54.65 12.43 -25.87
N PRO A 287 -53.34 12.53 -25.58
CA PRO A 287 -52.82 13.64 -24.79
C PRO A 287 -53.20 15.00 -25.38
N GLU A 288 -53.64 15.90 -24.51
CA GLU A 288 -53.94 17.29 -24.82
C GLU A 288 -52.73 18.15 -24.43
N LEU A 289 -52.32 19.05 -25.31
CA LEU A 289 -51.19 19.95 -25.04
C LEU A 289 -51.70 21.17 -24.29
N LYS A 290 -51.19 21.40 -23.08
CA LYS A 290 -51.34 22.66 -22.35
C LYS A 290 -50.07 23.47 -22.55
N VAL A 291 -50.18 24.52 -23.35
CA VAL A 291 -49.04 25.23 -23.93
C VAL A 291 -49.18 26.72 -23.75
N LEU A 292 -48.05 27.42 -23.93
CA LEU A 292 -48.02 28.85 -24.21
C LEU A 292 -47.59 29.01 -25.66
N ASP A 293 -48.46 29.58 -26.49
CA ASP A 293 -48.25 29.79 -27.91
C ASP A 293 -47.54 31.13 -28.12
N PHE A 294 -46.31 31.07 -28.63
CA PHE A 294 -45.49 32.24 -28.97
C PHE A 294 -45.59 32.54 -30.47
N ASP A 295 -46.11 33.72 -30.80
CA ASP A 295 -46.31 34.24 -32.15
C ASP A 295 -45.01 34.33 -32.98
N ALA A 296 -45.14 34.20 -34.30
CA ALA A 296 -44.02 34.22 -35.24
C ALA A 296 -43.57 35.61 -35.68
N SER A 297 -44.31 36.67 -35.33
CA SER A 297 -44.07 38.02 -35.84
C SER A 297 -43.61 39.01 -34.77
N THR A 298 -43.87 38.74 -33.50
CA THR A 298 -43.52 39.61 -32.38
C THR A 298 -42.82 38.84 -31.29
N ALA A 299 -41.85 39.50 -30.63
CA ALA A 299 -41.20 38.91 -29.47
C ALA A 299 -42.21 38.87 -28.30
N GLU A 300 -42.62 37.65 -27.98
CA GLU A 300 -43.54 37.35 -26.88
C GLU A 300 -42.82 36.64 -25.73
N TYR A 301 -43.48 36.63 -24.57
CA TYR A 301 -42.87 36.22 -23.33
C TYR A 301 -43.77 35.29 -22.51
N ALA A 302 -43.14 34.44 -21.70
CA ALA A 302 -43.78 33.72 -20.60
C ALA A 302 -42.93 33.88 -19.34
N GLN A 303 -43.56 34.14 -18.20
CA GLN A 303 -42.88 34.31 -16.92
C GLN A 303 -43.21 33.17 -15.96
N PHE A 304 -42.22 32.84 -15.13
CA PHE A 304 -42.38 32.01 -13.94
C PHE A 304 -41.37 32.45 -12.88
N SER A 305 -41.54 31.95 -11.66
CA SER A 305 -40.62 32.26 -10.58
C SER A 305 -40.45 31.06 -9.66
N ILE A 306 -39.23 30.90 -9.16
CA ILE A 306 -38.85 29.82 -8.25
C ILE A 306 -37.92 30.38 -7.17
N ALA A 307 -38.10 29.90 -5.94
CA ALA A 307 -37.04 29.99 -4.95
C ALA A 307 -36.06 28.86 -5.26
N MET A 308 -34.87 29.21 -5.75
CA MET A 308 -33.83 28.22 -6.07
C MET A 308 -33.37 27.51 -4.78
N PRO A 309 -32.96 26.24 -4.85
CA PRO A 309 -32.44 25.53 -3.68
C PRO A 309 -31.17 26.22 -3.16
N LYS A 310 -30.97 26.21 -1.83
CA LYS A 310 -29.77 26.78 -1.18
C LYS A 310 -28.47 26.14 -1.65
N SER A 311 -28.53 24.89 -2.07
CA SER A 311 -27.38 24.18 -2.62
C SER A 311 -26.94 24.70 -3.99
N TRP A 312 -27.71 25.55 -4.68
CA TRP A 312 -27.27 26.17 -5.93
C TRP A 312 -26.10 27.11 -5.66
N ASN A 313 -25.03 26.97 -6.44
CA ASN A 313 -23.80 27.77 -6.32
C ASN A 313 -23.93 29.25 -6.71
N LEU A 314 -25.15 29.77 -6.87
CA LEU A 314 -25.48 31.14 -7.29
C LEU A 314 -24.88 31.55 -8.65
N GLY A 315 -24.40 30.57 -9.43
CA GLY A 315 -23.73 30.76 -10.71
C GLY A 315 -24.68 30.97 -11.88
N THR A 316 -24.20 30.72 -13.10
CA THR A 316 -25.07 30.71 -14.28
C THR A 316 -25.92 29.44 -14.31
N VAL A 317 -27.05 29.52 -15.03
CA VAL A 317 -27.90 28.38 -15.35
C VAL A 317 -27.86 28.10 -16.85
N THR A 318 -28.30 26.93 -17.27
CA THR A 318 -28.63 26.68 -18.69
C THR A 318 -30.02 26.07 -18.79
N PHE A 319 -30.60 26.02 -19.98
CA PHE A 319 -31.92 25.44 -20.16
C PHE A 319 -32.05 24.64 -21.46
N GLN A 320 -33.07 23.79 -21.49
CA GLN A 320 -33.64 23.22 -22.72
C GLN A 320 -35.12 23.54 -22.77
N ALA A 321 -35.61 23.96 -23.93
CA ALA A 321 -37.02 24.15 -24.18
C ALA A 321 -37.65 22.86 -24.72
N PHE A 322 -38.82 22.52 -24.20
CA PHE A 322 -39.70 21.51 -24.75
C PHE A 322 -40.84 22.25 -25.45
N TRP A 323 -41.00 22.04 -26.74
CA TRP A 323 -41.99 22.78 -27.53
C TRP A 323 -42.60 21.90 -28.61
N SER A 324 -43.73 22.35 -29.16
CA SER A 324 -44.39 21.69 -30.26
C SER A 324 -44.67 22.68 -31.39
N PRO A 325 -44.41 22.33 -32.65
CA PRO A 325 -44.67 23.22 -33.77
C PRO A 325 -46.17 23.27 -34.07
N SER A 326 -46.72 24.48 -34.29
CA SER A 326 -48.14 24.62 -34.66
C SER A 326 -48.44 24.34 -36.14
N ASN A 327 -47.40 24.21 -36.97
CA ASN A 327 -47.48 23.86 -38.39
C ASN A 327 -46.35 22.89 -38.78
N THR A 328 -46.21 22.60 -40.08
CA THR A 328 -45.17 21.68 -40.61
C THR A 328 -43.89 22.40 -41.07
N ASP A 329 -43.69 23.65 -40.66
CA ASP A 329 -42.49 24.42 -41.01
C ASP A 329 -41.24 23.79 -40.36
N THR A 330 -40.11 23.83 -41.07
CA THR A 330 -38.82 23.28 -40.60
C THR A 330 -37.78 24.36 -40.38
N GLY A 331 -38.21 25.62 -40.32
CA GLY A 331 -37.41 26.77 -39.97
C GLY A 331 -37.01 26.74 -38.50
N ASN A 332 -36.13 27.67 -38.16
CA ASN A 332 -35.53 27.78 -36.84
C ASN A 332 -36.44 28.58 -35.91
N ALA A 333 -36.81 28.02 -34.77
CA ALA A 333 -37.34 28.76 -33.64
C ALA A 333 -36.19 29.21 -32.73
N LEU A 334 -36.16 30.49 -32.35
CA LEU A 334 -35.22 31.01 -31.36
C LEU A 334 -35.95 31.20 -30.03
N ILE A 335 -35.69 30.30 -29.10
CA ILE A 335 -36.28 30.32 -27.76
C ILE A 335 -35.21 30.78 -26.78
N GLY A 336 -35.48 31.83 -26.01
CA GLY A 336 -34.55 32.40 -25.05
C GLY A 336 -35.02 32.29 -23.61
N LEU A 337 -34.08 32.38 -22.68
CA LEU A 337 -34.34 32.51 -21.25
C LEU A 337 -33.53 33.69 -20.69
N GLN A 338 -34.17 34.49 -19.85
CA GLN A 338 -33.54 35.49 -18.98
C GLN A 338 -34.07 35.37 -17.57
N GLY A 339 -33.31 35.84 -16.59
CA GLY A 339 -33.71 35.79 -15.19
C GLY A 339 -33.14 36.93 -14.35
N VAL A 340 -33.76 37.12 -13.18
CA VAL A 340 -33.33 38.09 -12.16
C VAL A 340 -33.67 37.56 -10.78
N GLY A 341 -32.69 37.57 -9.88
CA GLY A 341 -32.86 37.29 -8.46
C GLY A 341 -33.31 38.56 -7.73
N VAL A 342 -34.24 38.41 -6.79
CA VAL A 342 -34.69 39.49 -5.92
C VAL A 342 -34.57 39.03 -4.48
N ALA A 343 -33.73 39.72 -3.73
CA ALA A 343 -33.51 39.43 -2.33
C ALA A 343 -34.74 39.78 -1.47
N ASN A 344 -34.77 39.20 -0.27
CA ASN A 344 -35.77 39.58 0.72
C ASN A 344 -35.68 41.08 1.05
N ASP A 345 -36.82 41.77 1.03
CA ASP A 345 -36.96 43.21 1.27
C ASP A 345 -36.44 44.13 0.14
N ASP A 346 -36.07 43.56 -1.02
CA ASP A 346 -35.74 44.32 -2.23
C ASP A 346 -36.97 44.52 -3.15
N THR A 347 -36.90 45.55 -4.01
CA THR A 347 -37.95 45.83 -4.99
C THR A 347 -37.92 44.82 -6.14
N SER A 348 -39.08 44.23 -6.46
CA SER A 348 -39.24 43.39 -7.66
C SER A 348 -39.34 44.19 -8.96
N ASP A 349 -39.41 45.53 -8.87
CA ASP A 349 -39.32 46.42 -10.03
C ASP A 349 -37.85 46.53 -10.48
N ILE A 350 -37.37 45.46 -11.10
CA ILE A 350 -36.00 45.29 -11.60
C ILE A 350 -36.05 44.66 -12.99
N ALA A 351 -35.14 45.09 -13.85
CA ALA A 351 -35.04 44.53 -15.20
C ALA A 351 -34.48 43.09 -15.16
N PHE A 352 -35.03 42.23 -16.01
CA PHE A 352 -34.42 40.94 -16.31
C PHE A 352 -33.00 41.12 -16.90
N GLY A 353 -32.16 40.10 -16.73
CA GLY A 353 -30.87 40.04 -17.42
C GLY A 353 -31.00 39.88 -18.95
N THR A 354 -29.87 39.69 -19.61
CA THR A 354 -29.84 39.45 -21.06
C THR A 354 -30.35 38.04 -21.38
N ALA A 355 -31.33 37.93 -22.28
CA ALA A 355 -31.78 36.66 -22.80
C ALA A 355 -30.68 35.90 -23.56
N ILE A 356 -30.60 34.60 -23.32
CA ILE A 356 -29.76 33.68 -24.08
C ILE A 356 -30.67 32.78 -24.91
N ASP A 357 -30.56 32.90 -26.23
CA ASP A 357 -31.36 32.14 -27.18
C ASP A 357 -30.72 30.79 -27.50
N VAL A 358 -31.55 29.76 -27.64
CA VAL A 358 -31.24 28.51 -28.32
C VAL A 358 -32.00 28.45 -29.63
N THR A 359 -31.30 28.03 -30.69
CA THR A 359 -31.89 27.76 -32.00
C THR A 359 -32.27 26.30 -32.09
N ASP A 360 -33.53 26.02 -32.41
CA ASP A 360 -34.02 24.67 -32.67
C ASP A 360 -34.93 24.65 -33.90
N ALA A 361 -34.74 23.68 -34.79
CA ALA A 361 -35.48 23.63 -36.06
C ALA A 361 -36.79 22.85 -35.89
N GLY A 362 -37.86 23.31 -36.56
CA GLY A 362 -39.11 22.57 -36.62
C GLY A 362 -38.93 21.17 -37.23
N GLY A 363 -39.64 20.18 -36.68
CA GLY A 363 -39.52 18.77 -37.08
C GLY A 363 -40.23 18.38 -38.39
N GLY A 364 -41.03 19.29 -38.97
CA GLY A 364 -41.78 19.05 -40.20
C GLY A 364 -43.15 18.36 -40.02
N ALA A 365 -43.54 18.07 -38.77
CA ALA A 365 -44.86 17.58 -38.40
C ALA A 365 -45.42 18.41 -37.24
N VAL A 366 -46.73 18.65 -37.26
CA VAL A 366 -47.44 19.29 -36.14
C VAL A 366 -47.47 18.37 -34.92
N GLU A 367 -47.59 18.95 -33.73
CA GLU A 367 -47.82 18.22 -32.47
C GLU A 367 -46.65 17.32 -32.00
N ASP A 368 -45.55 17.28 -32.76
CA ASP A 368 -44.31 16.64 -32.31
C ASP A 368 -43.77 17.34 -31.06
N VAL A 369 -43.19 16.56 -30.14
CA VAL A 369 -42.47 17.08 -28.98
C VAL A 369 -41.02 17.27 -29.39
N LEU A 370 -40.63 18.53 -29.57
CA LEU A 370 -39.27 18.94 -29.86
C LEU A 370 -38.57 19.33 -28.57
N VAL A 371 -37.27 18.99 -28.49
CA VAL A 371 -36.41 19.32 -27.35
C VAL A 371 -35.19 20.03 -27.89
N SER A 372 -35.04 21.29 -27.50
CA SER A 372 -33.93 22.11 -27.97
C SER A 372 -32.58 21.54 -27.51
N PRO A 373 -31.47 21.92 -28.19
CA PRO A 373 -30.15 21.84 -27.58
C PRO A 373 -30.09 22.53 -26.20
N VAL A 374 -29.10 22.18 -25.38
CA VAL A 374 -28.83 22.91 -24.13
C VAL A 374 -28.31 24.31 -24.49
N SER A 375 -28.86 25.34 -23.86
CA SER A 375 -28.46 26.73 -24.07
C SER A 375 -27.01 26.97 -23.64
N ALA A 376 -26.46 28.11 -24.09
CA ALA A 376 -25.29 28.69 -23.42
C ALA A 376 -25.66 29.19 -22.00
N ALA A 377 -24.65 29.59 -21.23
CA ALA A 377 -24.81 30.07 -19.86
C ALA A 377 -25.68 31.33 -19.78
N VAL A 378 -26.77 31.24 -19.03
CA VAL A 378 -27.69 32.33 -18.69
C VAL A 378 -27.26 32.93 -17.36
N THR A 379 -26.90 34.22 -17.38
CA THR A 379 -26.60 34.98 -16.16
C THR A 379 -27.90 35.49 -15.55
N ILE A 380 -28.10 35.21 -14.26
CA ILE A 380 -29.23 35.75 -13.50
C ILE A 380 -28.84 37.14 -12.99
N ALA A 381 -29.62 38.16 -13.36
CA ALA A 381 -29.41 39.53 -12.89
C ALA A 381 -29.76 39.67 -11.39
N GLY A 382 -29.52 40.84 -10.80
CA GLY A 382 -29.96 41.14 -9.42
C GLY A 382 -28.99 40.73 -8.31
N THR A 383 -27.84 40.13 -8.63
CA THR A 383 -26.87 39.58 -7.66
C THR A 383 -27.50 38.45 -6.82
N PRO A 384 -27.72 37.27 -7.43
CA PRO A 384 -28.35 36.14 -6.75
C PRO A 384 -27.68 35.80 -5.42
N ALA A 385 -28.50 35.59 -4.40
CA ALA A 385 -28.13 35.09 -3.08
C ALA A 385 -29.04 33.93 -2.66
N ASP A 386 -28.64 33.21 -1.61
CA ASP A 386 -29.47 32.17 -1.01
C ASP A 386 -30.81 32.74 -0.55
N ASP A 387 -31.88 31.96 -0.72
CA ASP A 387 -33.27 32.35 -0.42
C ASP A 387 -33.85 33.50 -1.29
N ASP A 388 -33.15 33.94 -2.35
CA ASP A 388 -33.70 34.90 -3.31
C ASP A 388 -34.90 34.33 -4.07
N TYR A 389 -35.90 35.18 -4.29
CA TYR A 389 -37.00 34.85 -5.19
C TYR A 389 -36.59 35.17 -6.63
N THR A 390 -36.34 34.13 -7.42
CA THR A 390 -35.81 34.30 -8.78
C THR A 390 -36.94 34.29 -9.80
N TYR A 391 -37.06 35.40 -10.54
CA TYR A 391 -37.96 35.52 -11.67
C TYR A 391 -37.24 35.10 -12.95
N PHE A 392 -37.97 34.39 -13.80
CA PHE A 392 -37.52 33.96 -15.11
C PHE A 392 -38.52 34.39 -16.17
N GLN A 393 -38.01 34.65 -17.37
CA GLN A 393 -38.79 35.00 -18.54
C GLN A 393 -38.26 34.21 -19.73
N VAL A 394 -39.11 33.33 -20.26
CA VAL A 394 -38.91 32.68 -21.55
C VAL A 394 -39.35 33.66 -22.63
N VAL A 395 -38.60 33.75 -23.72
CA VAL A 395 -38.89 34.60 -24.87
C VAL A 395 -38.85 33.75 -26.13
N ARG A 396 -39.69 34.06 -27.12
CA ARG A 396 -39.37 33.71 -28.50
C ARG A 396 -38.82 34.94 -29.19
N ASN A 397 -37.59 34.87 -29.70
CA ASN A 397 -36.98 35.99 -30.41
C ASN A 397 -37.42 36.05 -31.88
N ALA A 398 -38.74 36.13 -32.09
CA ALA A 398 -39.37 36.05 -33.41
C ALA A 398 -38.94 37.17 -34.38
N THR A 399 -38.41 38.28 -33.85
CA THR A 399 -37.91 39.41 -34.65
C THR A 399 -36.45 39.27 -35.08
N ALA A 400 -35.70 38.32 -34.51
CA ALA A 400 -34.33 38.07 -34.92
C ALA A 400 -34.32 37.39 -36.29
N GLY A 401 -33.44 37.82 -37.20
CA GLY A 401 -33.36 37.23 -38.54
C GLY A 401 -32.94 35.75 -38.57
N GLY A 402 -32.56 35.17 -37.43
CA GLY A 402 -32.31 33.74 -37.26
C GLY A 402 -33.56 32.92 -36.92
N ASP A 403 -34.64 33.54 -36.44
CA ASP A 403 -35.95 32.88 -36.26
C ASP A 403 -36.65 32.85 -37.62
N THR A 404 -36.68 31.67 -38.21
CA THR A 404 -37.28 31.43 -39.53
C THR A 404 -38.48 30.49 -39.45
N PHE A 405 -38.87 30.08 -38.25
CA PHE A 405 -40.04 29.25 -38.04
C PHE A 405 -41.31 30.10 -38.20
N THR A 406 -42.22 29.69 -39.08
CA THR A 406 -43.36 30.55 -39.45
C THR A 406 -44.64 30.30 -38.66
N GLY A 407 -44.69 29.22 -37.86
CA GLY A 407 -45.81 28.92 -36.97
C GLY A 407 -45.59 29.42 -35.56
N ASP A 408 -46.56 29.15 -34.69
CA ASP A 408 -46.43 29.40 -33.25
C ASP A 408 -45.53 28.35 -32.62
N VAL A 409 -44.63 28.81 -31.76
CA VAL A 409 -43.86 27.92 -30.89
C VAL A 409 -44.74 27.60 -29.69
N ARG A 410 -45.30 26.39 -29.65
CA ARG A 410 -46.14 25.95 -28.54
C ARG A 410 -45.26 25.42 -27.41
N LEU A 411 -44.90 26.27 -26.46
CA LEU A 411 -44.04 25.89 -25.35
C LEU A 411 -44.77 24.91 -24.43
N LEU A 412 -44.18 23.74 -24.19
CA LEU A 412 -44.65 22.72 -23.25
C LEU A 412 -44.01 22.89 -21.86
N GLY A 413 -42.81 23.46 -21.82
CA GLY A 413 -42.07 23.75 -20.59
C GLY A 413 -40.58 23.90 -20.87
N ILE A 414 -39.81 24.15 -19.81
CA ILE A 414 -38.35 24.16 -19.87
C ILE A 414 -37.75 23.23 -18.83
N LYS A 415 -36.60 22.64 -19.14
CA LYS A 415 -35.72 22.01 -18.16
C LYS A 415 -34.60 22.99 -17.84
N LEU A 416 -34.55 23.48 -16.61
CA LEU A 416 -33.51 24.34 -16.08
C LEU A 416 -32.38 23.48 -15.49
N PHE A 417 -31.14 23.79 -15.83
CA PHE A 417 -29.94 23.17 -15.30
C PHE A 417 -29.21 24.19 -14.41
N TYR A 418 -28.84 23.77 -13.20
CA TYR A 418 -28.11 24.58 -12.24
C TYR A 418 -27.06 23.72 -11.55
N THR A 419 -25.98 24.32 -11.08
CA THR A 419 -24.88 23.59 -10.43
C THR A 419 -24.98 23.78 -8.94
N THR A 420 -24.99 22.69 -8.18
CA THR A 420 -24.90 22.74 -6.73
C THR A 420 -23.45 22.78 -6.27
N ASP A 421 -23.19 23.44 -5.14
CA ASP A 421 -21.90 23.40 -4.42
C ASP A 421 -22.01 22.68 -3.06
N ALA A 422 -23.24 22.35 -2.63
CA ALA A 422 -23.52 21.53 -1.47
C ALA A 422 -24.32 20.28 -1.84
N ALA A 423 -24.20 19.23 -1.01
CA ALA A 423 -24.96 17.99 -1.17
C ALA A 423 -26.44 18.11 -0.76
N ASN A 424 -26.79 19.15 0.01
CA ASN A 424 -28.13 19.43 0.51
C ASN A 424 -28.30 20.92 0.86
N ASP A 425 -29.54 21.35 1.08
CA ASP A 425 -29.93 22.73 1.44
C ASP A 425 -29.84 23.01 2.96
N GLY A 426 -28.93 22.33 3.66
CA GLY A 426 -28.87 22.26 5.13
C GLY A 426 -28.44 23.53 5.86
#